data_AF-A0A7R9LME0-F1
#
_entry.id   AF-A0A7R9LME0-F1
#
_cell.length_a   1.000
_cell.length_b   1.000
_cell.length_c   1.000
_cell.angle_alpha   90.00
_cell.angle_beta   90.00
_cell.angle_gamma   90.00
#
_symmetry.space_group_name_H-M   'P 1'
#
loop_
_entity.id
_entity.type
_entity.pdbx_description
1 polymer ?
#
loop_
_entity_poly.entity_id
_entity_poly.type
_entity_poly.pdbx_seq_one_letter_code
_entity_poly.pdbx_strand_id
1 'polypeptide(L)'
;MQSFKRSYLKLPFMASLMSGHQILLKKCFISRPVCGQFVVRVVADSHWKCWKRFACHQQLNINHTLVSSSVSSKRIVFNDYENQFAFKVIESLISEESVDISEDVGTNGSVDHIIDKFIAIPPEEFRDNPIIINELVRAVKSLSFRQLLSVLESMTKWPVLELTFDPLYYKVWSNIDHELDDRLTADQLNGDKDVEKYLLFGNMFYRLKTANITQFNDTLVKRLSSSDHELNKTSILHLLFYANLHRRLDPKAAEYIMRRMETLVIDMDLDELGVFCMSCFKTNTKLTDQLLTTVIGKSISDVSDETNGMTRTSITKCIRHSYHFPIHSHFRSQLGQYIDKLKQLSTNDTITSTHLLHLKCMAHVCDKELMDHTFDKLYDNPQAFRLKDIERVFMCLSYFSHELDPKKVEYICHELHTNADHFQTYQLPHCLLSILRYLAILQIYPKLLLRHCFEPSFVAKITKYSRLDFQRQLLTMNTTLSIERYEEFGDILVDPQRVYCYHRWILAEEKQSIPHTTRRHKSLNTIYRCLQSDERRAEELTGA
;
A
#
# COMPACT_ATOMS: atom_id res chain seq x y z
N MET A 1 -27.31 -23.75 51.59
CA MET A 1 -28.31 -24.80 51.34
C MET A 1 -29.40 -24.21 50.46
N GLN A 2 -29.62 -24.84 49.29
CA GLN A 2 -30.83 -24.83 48.41
C GLN A 2 -31.40 -23.46 48.00
N SER A 3 -31.19 -22.93 46.79
CA SER A 3 -31.69 -23.37 45.47
C SER A 3 -33.20 -23.62 45.40
N PHE A 4 -33.94 -22.83 44.60
CA PHE A 4 -34.81 -23.39 43.56
C PHE A 4 -35.22 -22.33 42.52
N LYS A 5 -35.04 -22.70 41.25
CA LYS A 5 -35.47 -22.01 40.03
C LYS A 5 -36.99 -22.15 39.84
N ARG A 6 -37.60 -21.27 39.03
CA ARG A 6 -38.43 -21.71 37.90
C ARG A 6 -38.68 -20.59 36.87
N SER A 7 -38.28 -20.91 35.65
CA SER A 7 -38.60 -20.24 34.39
C SER A 7 -40.02 -20.58 33.94
N TYR A 8 -40.65 -19.72 33.13
CA TYR A 8 -41.57 -20.14 32.07
C TYR A 8 -41.39 -19.25 30.83
N LEU A 9 -41.78 -19.84 29.71
CA LEU A 9 -41.28 -19.69 28.35
C LEU A 9 -42.53 -19.62 27.45
N LYS A 10 -42.52 -18.80 26.39
CA LYS A 10 -43.11 -19.00 25.03
C LYS A 10 -43.85 -17.78 24.41
N LEU A 11 -43.27 -17.35 23.28
CA LEU A 11 -43.80 -16.77 22.02
C LEU A 11 -45.05 -17.52 21.44
N PRO A 12 -45.63 -17.19 20.25
CA PRO A 12 -45.50 -16.04 19.31
C PRO A 12 -46.86 -15.53 18.72
N PHE A 13 -46.87 -14.43 17.95
CA PHE A 13 -47.67 -14.34 16.70
C PHE A 13 -47.17 -13.25 15.73
N MET A 14 -47.37 -13.51 14.44
CA MET A 14 -46.79 -12.88 13.25
C MET A 14 -47.70 -11.82 12.58
N ALA A 15 -47.02 -10.99 11.77
CA ALA A 15 -47.36 -10.53 10.41
C ALA A 15 -48.13 -9.21 10.13
N SER A 16 -47.55 -8.52 9.15
CA SER A 16 -48.14 -7.69 8.08
C SER A 16 -48.41 -6.20 8.32
N LEU A 17 -47.59 -5.35 7.66
CA LEU A 17 -48.10 -4.48 6.59
C LEU A 17 -46.95 -3.87 5.76
N MET A 18 -46.88 -4.28 4.49
CA MET A 18 -46.27 -3.51 3.42
C MET A 18 -47.19 -2.35 3.03
N SER A 19 -46.64 -1.15 2.81
CA SER A 19 -47.03 -0.23 1.72
C SER A 19 -46.37 1.14 1.90
N GLY A 20 -46.01 1.77 0.78
CA GLY A 20 -45.82 3.22 0.72
C GLY A 20 -44.38 3.70 0.53
N HIS A 21 -43.79 3.45 -0.64
CA HIS A 21 -42.83 4.40 -1.20
C HIS A 21 -43.28 4.77 -2.61
N GLN A 22 -44.12 5.81 -2.67
CA GLN A 22 -44.30 6.60 -3.87
C GLN A 22 -44.45 8.08 -3.47
N ILE A 23 -43.69 8.91 -4.20
CA ILE A 23 -43.86 10.35 -4.41
C ILE A 23 -43.29 11.28 -3.31
N LEU A 24 -42.06 11.74 -3.56
CA LEU A 24 -41.68 13.15 -3.39
C LEU A 24 -40.69 13.55 -4.49
N LEU A 25 -41.18 13.56 -5.73
CA LEU A 25 -40.66 14.43 -6.78
C LEU A 25 -41.09 15.86 -6.44
N LYS A 26 -40.14 16.78 -6.17
CA LYS A 26 -40.33 18.21 -6.45
C LYS A 26 -39.02 19.01 -6.36
N LYS A 27 -38.79 19.76 -7.46
CA LYS A 27 -37.90 20.91 -7.68
C LYS A 27 -36.49 20.63 -8.22
N CYS A 28 -36.43 20.41 -9.54
CA CYS A 28 -35.32 20.90 -10.36
C CYS A 28 -35.48 22.42 -10.55
N PHE A 29 -34.44 23.19 -10.21
CA PHE A 29 -34.27 24.53 -10.77
C PHE A 29 -33.32 24.41 -11.96
N ILE A 30 -33.85 24.68 -13.16
CA ILE A 30 -33.04 25.01 -14.33
C ILE A 30 -32.94 26.54 -14.36
N SER A 31 -31.74 27.07 -14.19
CA SER A 31 -31.40 28.44 -14.59
C SER A 31 -30.47 28.37 -15.79
N ARG A 32 -30.82 29.14 -16.83
CA ARG A 32 -30.11 29.26 -18.11
C ARG A 32 -28.69 29.84 -17.97
N PRO A 33 -27.81 29.68 -18.99
CA PRO A 33 -26.37 29.78 -18.86
C PRO A 33 -25.86 31.21 -19.10
N VAL A 34 -24.87 31.61 -18.31
CA VAL A 34 -23.90 32.64 -18.71
C VAL A 34 -22.52 32.09 -18.32
N CYS A 35 -21.66 31.90 -19.32
CA CYS A 35 -20.30 31.34 -19.25
C CYS A 35 -20.15 29.85 -18.87
N GLY A 36 -20.28 28.97 -19.89
CA GLY A 36 -19.22 28.05 -20.30
C GLY A 36 -18.50 27.11 -19.30
N GLN A 37 -19.05 26.76 -18.14
CA GLN A 37 -18.48 25.73 -17.27
C GLN A 37 -19.56 24.81 -16.69
N PHE A 38 -19.46 23.51 -16.97
CA PHE A 38 -20.30 22.49 -16.33
C PHE A 38 -19.71 22.14 -14.96
N VAL A 39 -20.48 22.38 -13.91
CA VAL A 39 -20.18 21.91 -12.54
C VAL A 39 -21.06 20.68 -12.28
N VAL A 40 -20.46 19.49 -12.24
CA VAL A 40 -21.16 18.28 -11.77
C VAL A 40 -21.13 18.29 -10.24
N ARG A 41 -22.24 18.68 -9.62
CA ARG A 41 -22.47 18.48 -8.18
C ARG A 41 -22.87 17.02 -7.97
N VAL A 42 -21.97 16.20 -7.42
CA VAL A 42 -22.33 14.84 -6.97
C VAL A 42 -23.18 14.99 -5.71
N VAL A 43 -24.50 14.85 -5.89
CA VAL A 43 -25.42 14.62 -4.77
C VAL A 43 -25.16 13.19 -4.29
N ALA A 44 -24.88 13.06 -3.00
CA ALA A 44 -24.60 11.80 -2.35
C ALA A 44 -25.73 10.80 -2.58
N ASP A 45 -25.49 9.75 -3.36
CA ASP A 45 -26.26 8.52 -3.24
C ASP A 45 -25.49 7.25 -3.66
N SER A 46 -25.90 6.15 -3.01
CA SER A 46 -25.58 4.70 -3.16
C SER A 46 -24.12 4.20 -3.27
N HIS A 47 -23.17 4.92 -3.88
CA HIS A 47 -21.82 4.40 -4.16
C HIS A 47 -20.76 4.72 -3.08
N TRP A 48 -21.10 5.55 -2.09
CA TRP A 48 -20.19 5.91 -0.99
C TRP A 48 -19.70 4.71 -0.16
N LYS A 49 -20.54 3.67 -0.01
CA LYS A 49 -20.15 2.45 0.72
C LYS A 49 -19.06 1.67 -0.01
N CYS A 50 -19.06 1.66 -1.34
CA CYS A 50 -18.01 1.05 -2.15
C CYS A 50 -16.70 1.84 -2.05
N TRP A 51 -16.77 3.17 -2.10
CA TRP A 51 -15.63 4.06 -1.89
C TRP A 51 -14.99 3.92 -0.51
N LYS A 52 -15.82 3.81 0.54
CA LYS A 52 -15.33 3.61 1.91
C LYS A 52 -14.71 2.24 2.11
N ARG A 53 -15.27 1.18 1.50
CA ARG A 53 -14.64 -0.16 1.47
C ARG A 53 -13.30 -0.13 0.74
N PHE A 54 -13.24 0.51 -0.42
CA PHE A 54 -12.02 0.68 -1.22
C PHE A 54 -10.90 1.36 -0.42
N ALA A 55 -11.17 2.50 0.21
CA ALA A 55 -10.14 3.22 0.95
C ALA A 55 -9.74 2.58 2.27
N CYS A 56 -10.67 1.96 3.00
CA CYS A 56 -10.33 1.20 4.20
C CYS A 56 -9.54 -0.08 3.87
N HIS A 57 -9.78 -0.74 2.71
CA HIS A 57 -9.00 -1.91 2.31
C HIS A 57 -7.58 -1.56 1.85
N GLN A 58 -7.39 -0.39 1.25
CA GLN A 58 -6.11 0.02 0.65
C GLN A 58 -5.18 0.81 1.60
N GLN A 59 -5.54 1.00 2.88
CA GLN A 59 -4.87 1.98 3.76
C GLN A 59 -4.74 3.37 3.09
N LEU A 60 -5.70 3.76 2.24
CA LEU A 60 -5.66 5.06 1.59
C LEU A 60 -6.11 6.12 2.59
N ASN A 61 -5.21 7.06 2.88
CA ASN A 61 -5.56 8.34 3.47
C ASN A 61 -6.46 9.10 2.49
N ILE A 62 -7.79 8.98 2.63
CA ILE A 62 -8.71 9.90 1.96
C ILE A 62 -8.63 11.25 2.68
N ASN A 63 -8.16 12.27 1.98
CA ASN A 63 -8.30 13.65 2.40
C ASN A 63 -9.79 14.00 2.51
N HIS A 64 -10.26 14.25 3.73
CA HIS A 64 -11.47 15.04 3.93
C HIS A 64 -11.08 16.51 3.79
N THR A 65 -11.23 17.07 2.60
CA THR A 65 -11.20 18.51 2.42
C THR A 65 -12.25 18.90 1.39
N LEU A 66 -13.24 19.65 1.86
CA LEU A 66 -14.07 20.50 1.00
C LEU A 66 -13.12 21.51 0.34
N VAL A 67 -12.59 21.18 -0.84
CA VAL A 67 -11.76 22.10 -1.61
C VAL A 67 -12.63 22.71 -2.70
N SER A 68 -12.94 23.98 -2.53
CA SER A 68 -13.47 24.86 -3.56
C SER A 68 -12.54 24.86 -4.78
N SER A 69 -13.15 24.77 -5.96
CA SER A 69 -12.70 25.22 -7.28
C SER A 69 -11.19 25.47 -7.48
N SER A 70 -10.61 24.72 -8.43
CA SER A 70 -9.32 24.94 -9.13
C SER A 70 -8.08 24.14 -8.69
N VAL A 71 -8.23 22.88 -8.31
CA VAL A 71 -7.08 21.95 -8.32
C VAL A 71 -7.21 21.03 -9.53
N SER A 72 -6.39 21.29 -10.55
CA SER A 72 -6.11 20.35 -11.64
C SER A 72 -5.86 18.97 -11.05
N SER A 73 -6.59 17.97 -11.53
CA SER A 73 -6.50 16.56 -11.16
C SER A 73 -5.07 16.03 -11.16
N LYS A 74 -4.33 16.21 -10.07
CA LYS A 74 -3.12 15.44 -9.78
C LYS A 74 -3.58 14.05 -9.36
N ARG A 75 -3.89 13.22 -10.36
CA ARG A 75 -4.09 11.78 -10.25
C ARG A 75 -2.88 11.22 -9.50
N ILE A 76 -3.11 10.55 -8.38
CA ILE A 76 -2.10 9.67 -7.77
C ILE A 76 -1.99 8.46 -8.70
N VAL A 77 -1.21 8.60 -9.76
CA VAL A 77 -0.68 7.45 -10.48
C VAL A 77 0.32 6.82 -9.52
N PHE A 78 -0.07 5.75 -8.83
CA PHE A 78 0.90 4.91 -8.15
C PHE A 78 1.80 4.35 -9.23
N ASN A 79 2.97 4.95 -9.38
CA ASN A 79 4.01 4.46 -10.26
C ASN A 79 4.62 3.24 -9.59
N ASP A 80 3.92 2.11 -9.66
CA ASP A 80 4.28 0.87 -9.00
C ASP A 80 5.25 0.07 -9.87
N TYR A 81 6.44 0.65 -10.09
CA TYR A 81 7.52 0.05 -10.86
C TYR A 81 7.86 -1.36 -10.37
N GLU A 82 7.74 -1.60 -9.06
CA GLU A 82 7.91 -2.91 -8.43
C GLU A 82 6.90 -3.92 -8.98
N ASN A 83 5.61 -3.60 -8.97
CA ASN A 83 4.58 -4.50 -9.50
C ASN A 83 4.59 -4.59 -11.03
N GLN A 84 5.01 -3.54 -11.76
CA GLN A 84 5.22 -3.63 -13.21
C GLN A 84 6.36 -4.59 -13.56
N PHE A 85 7.47 -4.53 -12.82
CA PHE A 85 8.57 -5.46 -12.98
C PHE A 85 8.10 -6.91 -12.74
N ALA A 86 7.45 -7.19 -11.60
CA ALA A 86 6.96 -8.55 -11.34
C ALA A 86 5.94 -9.02 -12.37
N PHE A 87 5.06 -8.13 -12.83
CA PHE A 87 4.09 -8.49 -13.84
C PHE A 87 4.75 -8.93 -15.14
N LYS A 88 5.79 -8.23 -15.61
CA LYS A 88 6.53 -8.62 -16.81
C LYS A 88 7.16 -10.01 -16.69
N VAL A 89 7.69 -10.33 -15.50
CA VAL A 89 8.28 -11.65 -15.24
C VAL A 89 7.20 -12.73 -15.32
N ILE A 90 6.11 -12.60 -14.53
CA ILE A 90 5.07 -13.64 -14.50
C ILE A 90 4.30 -13.76 -15.82
N GLU A 91 4.10 -12.64 -16.53
CA GLU A 91 3.42 -12.61 -17.84
C GLU A 91 4.20 -13.42 -18.87
N SER A 92 5.53 -13.44 -18.79
CA SER A 92 6.36 -14.28 -19.67
C SER A 92 6.25 -15.78 -19.39
N LEU A 93 5.73 -16.19 -18.23
CA LEU A 93 5.62 -17.59 -17.83
C LEU A 93 4.35 -18.28 -18.36
N ILE A 94 3.36 -17.52 -18.81
CA ILE A 94 2.12 -18.05 -19.40
C ILE A 94 1.95 -17.42 -20.78
N SER A 95 2.07 -18.22 -21.83
CA SER A 95 1.78 -17.74 -23.18
C SER A 95 0.30 -17.93 -23.51
N GLU A 96 -0.31 -16.97 -24.21
CA GLU A 96 -1.69 -17.10 -24.72
C GLU A 96 -1.83 -18.31 -25.67
N GLU A 97 -0.76 -18.67 -26.38
CA GLU A 97 -0.73 -19.81 -27.30
C GLU A 97 -0.67 -21.17 -26.58
N SER A 98 -0.19 -21.22 -25.34
CA SER A 98 -0.05 -22.47 -24.58
C SER A 98 -1.30 -22.84 -23.79
N VAL A 99 -2.22 -21.89 -23.57
CA VAL A 99 -3.46 -22.15 -22.85
C VAL A 99 -4.52 -22.64 -23.83
N ASP A 100 -4.94 -23.89 -23.66
CA ASP A 100 -6.01 -24.47 -24.46
C ASP A 100 -7.38 -23.92 -24.01
N ILE A 101 -7.85 -22.88 -24.70
CA ILE A 101 -9.18 -22.28 -24.48
C ILE A 101 -10.18 -22.76 -25.56
N SER A 102 -9.86 -23.88 -26.25
CA SER A 102 -10.59 -24.26 -27.48
C SER A 102 -11.92 -25.00 -27.25
N GLU A 103 -12.25 -25.42 -26.02
CA GLU A 103 -13.31 -26.42 -25.79
C GLU A 103 -14.76 -25.90 -25.63
N ASP A 104 -15.03 -24.59 -25.57
CA ASP A 104 -16.41 -24.09 -25.45
C ASP A 104 -17.07 -23.85 -26.82
N VAL A 105 -17.46 -24.93 -27.49
CA VAL A 105 -18.23 -24.87 -28.76
C VAL A 105 -19.71 -24.58 -28.46
N GLY A 106 -19.98 -23.30 -28.20
CA GLY A 106 -21.31 -22.70 -28.23
C GLY A 106 -21.35 -21.58 -29.25
N THR A 107 -21.19 -21.88 -30.54
CA THR A 107 -21.24 -20.87 -31.62
C THR A 107 -22.68 -20.39 -31.82
N ASN A 108 -23.11 -19.46 -30.98
CA ASN A 108 -24.34 -18.73 -31.20
C ASN A 108 -23.97 -17.50 -32.06
N GLY A 109 -24.07 -17.60 -33.40
CA GLY A 109 -23.55 -16.58 -34.32
C GLY A 109 -24.08 -15.15 -34.09
N SER A 110 -25.19 -15.00 -33.35
CA SER A 110 -25.69 -13.69 -32.89
C SER A 110 -24.78 -13.03 -31.84
N VAL A 111 -24.04 -13.80 -31.05
CA VAL A 111 -23.17 -13.33 -29.96
C VAL A 111 -21.81 -12.89 -30.52
N ASP A 112 -21.25 -13.63 -31.48
CA ASP A 112 -20.00 -13.27 -32.16
C ASP A 112 -20.10 -11.87 -32.80
N HIS A 113 -21.23 -11.57 -33.44
CA HIS A 113 -21.49 -10.25 -34.02
C HIS A 113 -21.50 -9.12 -32.98
N ILE A 114 -21.94 -9.37 -31.75
CA ILE A 114 -21.93 -8.36 -30.67
C ILE A 114 -20.49 -8.10 -30.23
N ILE A 115 -19.68 -9.14 -30.12
CA ILE A 115 -18.27 -9.05 -29.74
C ILE A 115 -17.47 -8.32 -30.82
N ASP A 116 -17.63 -8.70 -32.09
CA ASP A 116 -16.96 -8.05 -33.21
C ASP A 116 -17.28 -6.56 -33.26
N LYS A 117 -18.55 -6.21 -33.07
CA LYS A 117 -18.98 -4.81 -32.94
C LYS A 117 -18.33 -4.11 -31.76
N PHE A 118 -18.25 -4.75 -30.59
CA PHE A 118 -17.64 -4.16 -29.41
C PHE A 118 -16.14 -3.93 -29.59
N ILE A 119 -15.41 -4.92 -30.11
CA ILE A 119 -13.97 -4.84 -30.37
C ILE A 119 -13.66 -3.75 -31.42
N ALA A 120 -14.56 -3.56 -32.38
CA ALA A 120 -14.44 -2.51 -33.40
C ALA A 120 -14.69 -1.10 -32.87
N ILE A 121 -15.20 -0.90 -31.65
CA ILE A 121 -15.45 0.44 -31.08
C ILE A 121 -14.11 1.12 -30.80
N PRO A 122 -13.83 2.28 -31.42
CA PRO A 122 -12.68 3.09 -31.06
C PRO A 122 -12.77 3.58 -29.61
N PRO A 123 -11.65 3.69 -28.87
CA PRO A 123 -11.67 4.12 -27.47
C PRO A 123 -12.41 5.44 -27.23
N GLU A 124 -12.30 6.38 -28.16
CA GLU A 124 -12.95 7.69 -28.14
C GLU A 124 -14.48 7.63 -28.30
N GLU A 125 -15.01 6.63 -28.99
CA GLU A 125 -16.45 6.45 -29.24
C GLU A 125 -17.12 5.52 -28.23
N PHE A 126 -16.37 4.96 -27.28
CA PHE A 126 -16.90 4.01 -26.30
C PHE A 126 -18.15 4.52 -25.58
N ARG A 127 -18.16 5.80 -25.19
CA ARG A 127 -19.27 6.43 -24.47
C ARG A 127 -20.53 6.61 -25.32
N ASP A 128 -20.37 6.66 -26.64
CA ASP A 128 -21.44 6.88 -27.60
C ASP A 128 -22.12 5.58 -28.04
N ASN A 129 -21.64 4.43 -27.54
CA ASN A 129 -22.11 3.10 -27.92
C ASN A 129 -22.79 2.32 -26.76
N PRO A 130 -23.71 2.92 -25.96
CA PRO A 130 -24.31 2.24 -24.80
C PRO A 130 -25.18 1.04 -25.21
N ILE A 131 -25.71 1.00 -26.44
CA ILE A 131 -26.54 -0.11 -26.93
C ILE A 131 -25.72 -1.39 -27.03
N ILE A 132 -24.58 -1.34 -27.74
CA ILE A 132 -23.67 -2.48 -27.92
C ILE A 132 -23.13 -2.94 -26.56
N ILE A 133 -22.78 -2.00 -25.68
CA ILE A 133 -22.31 -2.31 -24.33
C ILE A 133 -23.37 -3.04 -23.51
N ASN A 134 -24.63 -2.61 -23.58
CA ASN A 134 -25.73 -3.27 -22.88
C ASN A 134 -26.06 -4.64 -23.47
N GLU A 135 -25.94 -4.81 -24.78
CA GLU A 135 -26.10 -6.11 -25.44
C GLU A 135 -25.00 -7.08 -25.03
N LEU A 136 -23.73 -6.64 -25.04
CA LEU A 136 -22.60 -7.41 -24.56
C LEU A 136 -22.80 -7.84 -23.10
N VAL A 137 -23.15 -6.92 -22.21
CA VAL A 137 -23.39 -7.21 -20.79
C VAL A 137 -24.47 -8.28 -20.58
N ARG A 138 -25.54 -8.27 -21.39
CA ARG A 138 -26.56 -9.33 -21.34
C ARG A 138 -26.04 -10.67 -21.84
N ALA A 139 -25.11 -10.66 -22.80
CA ALA A 139 -24.52 -11.84 -23.40
C ALA A 139 -23.39 -12.46 -22.57
N VAL A 140 -22.79 -11.75 -21.61
CA VAL A 140 -21.62 -12.19 -20.82
C VAL A 140 -21.72 -13.65 -20.34
N LYS A 141 -22.86 -14.05 -19.76
CA LYS A 141 -23.07 -15.41 -19.24
C LYS A 141 -23.03 -16.51 -20.29
N SER A 142 -23.30 -16.16 -21.54
CA SER A 142 -23.29 -17.09 -22.67
C SER A 142 -21.98 -17.09 -23.44
N LEU A 143 -21.01 -16.25 -23.06
CA LEU A 143 -19.73 -16.16 -23.76
C LEU A 143 -18.83 -17.34 -23.42
N SER A 144 -18.09 -17.87 -24.39
CA SER A 144 -16.99 -18.79 -24.13
C SER A 144 -15.83 -18.08 -23.43
N PHE A 145 -14.91 -18.83 -22.83
CA PHE A 145 -13.69 -18.25 -22.26
C PHE A 145 -12.90 -17.44 -23.29
N ARG A 146 -12.78 -17.93 -24.53
CA ARG A 146 -12.07 -17.23 -25.61
C ARG A 146 -12.73 -15.89 -25.94
N GLN A 147 -14.05 -15.85 -25.98
CA GLN A 147 -14.83 -14.64 -26.21
C GLN A 147 -14.66 -13.63 -25.05
N LEU A 148 -14.73 -14.09 -23.79
CA LEU A 148 -14.48 -13.25 -22.62
C LEU A 148 -13.07 -12.65 -22.65
N LEU A 149 -12.07 -13.46 -22.99
CA LEU A 149 -10.68 -13.01 -23.10
C LEU A 149 -10.54 -11.95 -24.21
N SER A 150 -11.10 -12.18 -25.39
CA SER A 150 -11.07 -11.23 -26.51
C SER A 150 -11.67 -9.87 -26.15
N VAL A 151 -12.77 -9.88 -25.37
CA VAL A 151 -13.39 -8.66 -24.85
C VAL A 151 -12.43 -7.94 -23.90
N LEU A 152 -11.85 -8.63 -22.92
CA LEU A 152 -10.90 -8.02 -21.97
C LEU A 152 -9.65 -7.49 -22.69
N GLU A 153 -9.07 -8.23 -23.62
CA GLU A 153 -7.93 -7.81 -24.44
C GLU A 153 -8.24 -6.51 -25.19
N SER A 154 -9.41 -6.41 -25.83
CA SER A 154 -9.80 -5.18 -26.52
C SER A 154 -9.89 -3.99 -25.55
N MET A 155 -10.41 -4.20 -24.34
CA MET A 155 -10.47 -3.17 -23.29
C MET A 155 -9.07 -2.73 -22.83
N THR A 156 -8.06 -3.63 -22.82
CA THR A 156 -6.69 -3.25 -22.43
C THR A 156 -6.01 -2.28 -23.42
N LYS A 157 -6.52 -2.20 -24.66
CA LYS A 157 -6.01 -1.28 -25.69
C LYS A 157 -6.53 0.15 -25.52
N TRP A 158 -7.56 0.34 -24.70
CA TRP A 158 -8.15 1.65 -24.44
C TRP A 158 -7.38 2.40 -23.33
N PRO A 159 -7.51 3.74 -23.20
CA PRO A 159 -6.83 4.50 -22.16
C PRO A 159 -7.39 4.17 -20.76
N VAL A 160 -6.92 3.06 -20.19
CA VAL A 160 -7.44 2.42 -18.97
C VAL A 160 -7.65 3.42 -17.84
N LEU A 161 -6.64 4.26 -17.53
CA LEU A 161 -6.69 5.21 -16.40
C LEU A 161 -7.81 6.25 -16.50
N GLU A 162 -8.32 6.51 -17.69
CA GLU A 162 -9.43 7.44 -17.90
C GLU A 162 -10.80 6.76 -17.80
N LEU A 163 -10.84 5.49 -18.15
CA LEU A 163 -12.07 4.73 -18.32
C LEU A 163 -12.36 3.74 -17.20
N THR A 164 -11.41 3.37 -16.33
CA THR A 164 -11.63 2.37 -15.26
C THR A 164 -12.88 2.67 -14.42
N PHE A 165 -13.18 3.95 -14.20
CA PHE A 165 -14.34 4.42 -13.41
C PHE A 165 -15.50 4.96 -14.26
N ASP A 166 -15.40 4.91 -15.59
CA ASP A 166 -16.51 5.21 -16.46
C ASP A 166 -17.64 4.19 -16.21
N PRO A 167 -18.89 4.61 -16.01
CA PRO A 167 -19.98 3.70 -15.67
C PRO A 167 -20.20 2.57 -16.68
N LEU A 168 -19.97 2.84 -17.97
CA LEU A 168 -20.14 1.84 -19.02
C LEU A 168 -18.96 0.86 -19.03
N TYR A 169 -17.75 1.36 -18.87
CA TYR A 169 -16.54 0.53 -18.82
C TYR A 169 -16.55 -0.36 -17.57
N TYR A 170 -16.90 0.22 -16.42
CA TYR A 170 -17.16 -0.48 -15.17
C TYR A 170 -18.16 -1.61 -15.36
N LYS A 171 -19.29 -1.32 -16.01
CA LYS A 171 -20.34 -2.30 -16.24
C LYS A 171 -19.84 -3.51 -17.05
N VAL A 172 -18.99 -3.31 -18.05
CA VAL A 172 -18.45 -4.43 -18.84
C VAL A 172 -17.53 -5.30 -17.98
N TRP A 173 -16.44 -4.73 -17.46
CA TRP A 173 -15.46 -5.54 -16.73
C TRP A 173 -16.04 -6.13 -15.45
N SER A 174 -16.96 -5.44 -14.77
CA SER A 174 -17.59 -5.97 -13.56
C SER A 174 -18.48 -7.17 -13.86
N ASN A 175 -19.21 -7.18 -14.98
CA ASN A 175 -20.04 -8.36 -15.31
C ASN A 175 -19.16 -9.55 -15.71
N ILE A 176 -18.04 -9.30 -16.41
CA ILE A 176 -17.05 -10.34 -16.72
C ILE A 176 -16.40 -10.88 -15.43
N ASP A 177 -16.05 -10.00 -14.48
CA ASP A 177 -15.52 -10.36 -13.15
C ASP A 177 -16.47 -11.33 -12.42
N HIS A 178 -17.77 -11.02 -12.37
CA HIS A 178 -18.75 -11.91 -11.71
C HIS A 178 -18.92 -13.25 -12.44
N GLU A 179 -18.96 -13.24 -13.77
CA GLU A 179 -19.09 -14.45 -14.56
C GLU A 179 -17.88 -15.38 -14.39
N LEU A 180 -16.66 -14.82 -14.42
CA LEU A 180 -15.44 -15.60 -14.20
C LEU A 180 -15.34 -16.11 -12.75
N ASP A 181 -15.82 -15.34 -11.77
CA ASP A 181 -15.90 -15.76 -10.37
C ASP A 181 -16.87 -16.94 -10.18
N ASP A 182 -18.05 -16.86 -10.82
CA ASP A 182 -19.05 -17.94 -10.83
C ASP A 182 -18.46 -19.22 -11.46
N ARG A 183 -17.77 -19.09 -12.61
CA ARG A 183 -17.10 -20.22 -13.28
C ARG A 183 -15.98 -20.83 -12.44
N LEU A 184 -15.08 -20.01 -11.89
CA LEU A 184 -13.98 -20.46 -11.03
C LEU A 184 -14.48 -21.20 -9.78
N THR A 185 -15.63 -20.79 -9.26
CA THR A 185 -16.27 -21.42 -8.10
C THR A 185 -16.91 -22.76 -8.46
N ALA A 186 -17.49 -22.86 -9.65
CA ALA A 186 -18.11 -24.09 -10.14
C ALA A 186 -17.08 -25.14 -10.64
N ASP A 187 -16.00 -24.68 -11.27
CA ASP A 187 -14.96 -25.52 -11.86
C ASP A 187 -14.10 -26.21 -10.79
N GLN A 188 -13.72 -27.45 -11.08
CA GLN A 188 -12.66 -28.14 -10.35
C GLN A 188 -11.31 -27.84 -11.02
N LEU A 189 -10.36 -27.28 -10.28
CA LEU A 189 -9.00 -27.03 -10.77
C LEU A 189 -8.19 -28.32 -10.70
N ASN A 190 -8.43 -29.23 -11.66
CA ASN A 190 -7.91 -30.60 -11.65
C ASN A 190 -6.51 -30.73 -12.28
N GLY A 191 -5.94 -29.66 -12.81
CA GLY A 191 -4.58 -29.66 -13.34
C GLY A 191 -4.05 -28.27 -13.70
N ASP A 192 -2.77 -28.23 -14.08
CA ASP A 192 -2.04 -26.98 -14.35
C ASP A 192 -2.68 -26.15 -15.47
N LYS A 193 -3.22 -26.80 -16.51
CA LYS A 193 -3.89 -26.10 -17.62
C LYS A 193 -5.13 -25.31 -17.17
N ASP A 194 -5.91 -25.86 -16.24
CA ASP A 194 -7.07 -25.17 -15.70
C ASP A 194 -6.66 -23.96 -14.86
N VAL A 195 -5.58 -24.10 -14.10
CA VAL A 195 -5.02 -23.00 -13.31
C VAL A 195 -4.49 -21.90 -14.23
N GLU A 196 -3.67 -22.24 -15.23
CA GLU A 196 -3.10 -21.28 -16.19
C GLU A 196 -4.18 -20.49 -16.93
N LYS A 197 -5.29 -21.15 -17.31
CA LYS A 197 -6.48 -20.51 -17.88
C LYS A 197 -6.99 -19.36 -17.00
N TYR A 198 -7.17 -19.60 -15.70
CA TYR A 198 -7.65 -18.57 -14.79
C TYR A 198 -6.59 -17.52 -14.44
N LEU A 199 -5.31 -17.91 -14.39
CA LEU A 199 -4.20 -16.96 -14.19
C LEU A 199 -4.11 -15.95 -15.35
N LEU A 200 -4.40 -16.37 -16.59
CA LEU A 200 -4.46 -15.49 -17.75
C LEU A 200 -5.53 -14.40 -17.60
N PHE A 201 -6.72 -14.75 -17.09
CA PHE A 201 -7.74 -13.75 -16.77
C PHE A 201 -7.31 -12.78 -15.66
N GLY A 202 -6.61 -13.28 -14.64
CA GLY A 202 -6.00 -12.43 -13.63
C GLY A 202 -5.04 -11.40 -14.24
N ASN A 203 -4.25 -11.83 -15.24
CA ASN A 203 -3.29 -10.97 -15.94
C ASN A 203 -4.03 -9.85 -16.68
N MET A 204 -5.17 -10.17 -17.31
CA MET A 204 -6.02 -9.15 -17.94
C MET A 204 -6.54 -8.13 -16.93
N PHE A 205 -7.06 -8.56 -15.79
CA PHE A 205 -7.52 -7.62 -14.75
C PHE A 205 -6.38 -6.75 -14.20
N TYR A 206 -5.14 -7.24 -14.18
CA TYR A 206 -3.99 -6.41 -13.84
C TYR A 206 -3.68 -5.37 -14.92
N ARG A 207 -3.70 -5.75 -16.21
CA ARG A 207 -3.56 -4.82 -17.34
C ARG A 207 -4.64 -3.73 -17.30
N LEU A 208 -5.87 -4.08 -16.94
CA LEU A 208 -7.01 -3.17 -16.75
C LEU A 208 -6.96 -2.32 -15.47
N LYS A 209 -5.92 -2.49 -14.63
CA LYS A 209 -5.77 -1.79 -13.33
C LYS A 209 -6.93 -2.03 -12.36
N THR A 210 -7.57 -3.20 -12.46
CA THR A 210 -8.71 -3.61 -11.61
C THR A 210 -8.39 -4.84 -10.75
N ALA A 211 -7.23 -5.48 -10.92
CA ALA A 211 -6.89 -6.71 -10.23
C ALA A 211 -7.01 -6.68 -8.69
N ASN A 212 -6.86 -5.51 -8.06
CA ASN A 212 -6.97 -5.34 -6.61
C ASN A 212 -8.40 -5.08 -6.10
N ILE A 213 -9.39 -4.94 -7.01
CA ILE A 213 -10.79 -4.65 -6.70
C ILE A 213 -11.77 -5.69 -7.24
N THR A 214 -11.33 -6.54 -8.14
CA THR A 214 -12.11 -7.64 -8.75
C THR A 214 -12.36 -8.76 -7.74
N GLN A 215 -13.60 -9.27 -7.72
CA GLN A 215 -13.97 -10.40 -6.88
C GLN A 215 -13.29 -11.68 -7.35
N PHE A 216 -13.19 -11.87 -8.68
CA PHE A 216 -12.55 -13.01 -9.31
C PHE A 216 -11.12 -13.23 -8.79
N ASN A 217 -10.27 -12.20 -8.76
CA ASN A 217 -8.89 -12.35 -8.28
C ASN A 217 -8.80 -12.68 -6.79
N ASP A 218 -9.70 -12.14 -5.95
CA ASP A 218 -9.75 -12.50 -4.53
C ASP A 218 -10.14 -13.98 -4.36
N THR A 219 -11.11 -14.46 -5.12
CA THR A 219 -11.49 -15.89 -5.15
C THR A 219 -10.37 -16.76 -5.72
N LEU A 220 -9.68 -16.33 -6.77
CA LEU A 220 -8.56 -17.04 -7.38
C LEU A 220 -7.42 -17.23 -6.37
N VAL A 221 -7.02 -16.16 -5.68
CA VAL A 221 -6.01 -16.23 -4.61
C VAL A 221 -6.44 -17.23 -3.53
N LYS A 222 -7.70 -17.20 -3.08
CA LYS A 222 -8.22 -18.12 -2.06
C LYS A 222 -8.24 -19.58 -2.53
N ARG A 223 -8.66 -19.83 -3.76
CA ARG A 223 -8.73 -21.18 -4.36
C ARG A 223 -7.35 -21.79 -4.53
N LEU A 224 -6.40 -21.04 -5.08
CA LEU A 224 -5.02 -21.51 -5.23
C LEU A 224 -4.33 -21.67 -3.85
N SER A 225 -4.74 -20.87 -2.87
CA SER A 225 -4.25 -20.96 -1.48
C SER A 225 -4.77 -22.18 -0.70
N SER A 226 -5.88 -22.82 -1.10
CA SER A 226 -6.56 -23.85 -0.29
C SER A 226 -5.94 -25.25 -0.32
N SER A 227 -4.81 -25.45 -1.03
CA SER A 227 -3.97 -26.66 -0.98
C SER A 227 -4.57 -27.97 -1.52
N ASP A 228 -5.71 -27.92 -2.20
CA ASP A 228 -6.36 -29.12 -2.75
C ASP A 228 -5.60 -29.72 -3.96
N HIS A 229 -4.69 -28.95 -4.57
CA HIS A 229 -3.81 -29.39 -5.64
C HIS A 229 -2.37 -28.88 -5.43
N GLU A 230 -1.38 -29.64 -5.91
CA GLU A 230 0.02 -29.20 -5.89
C GLU A 230 0.32 -28.17 -6.98
N LEU A 231 0.49 -26.91 -6.58
CA LEU A 231 0.86 -25.85 -7.51
C LEU A 231 2.29 -26.02 -8.03
N ASN A 232 2.46 -25.79 -9.34
CA ASN A 232 3.76 -25.70 -9.98
C ASN A 232 4.42 -24.32 -9.73
N LYS A 233 5.67 -24.15 -10.20
CA LYS A 233 6.46 -22.91 -10.05
C LYS A 233 5.73 -21.68 -10.57
N THR A 234 5.21 -21.76 -11.80
CA THR A 234 4.52 -20.66 -12.48
C THR A 234 3.27 -20.23 -11.72
N SER A 235 2.46 -21.19 -11.28
CA SER A 235 1.23 -20.94 -10.53
C SER A 235 1.50 -20.31 -9.16
N ILE A 236 2.57 -20.72 -8.48
CA ILE A 236 2.99 -20.11 -7.21
C ILE A 236 3.43 -18.66 -7.40
N LEU A 237 4.23 -18.37 -8.43
CA LEU A 237 4.69 -17.00 -8.70
C LEU A 237 3.52 -16.06 -9.01
N HIS A 238 2.53 -16.52 -9.77
CA HIS A 238 1.31 -15.75 -10.02
C HIS A 238 0.47 -15.56 -8.74
N LEU A 239 0.25 -16.62 -7.95
CA LEU A 239 -0.46 -16.53 -6.67
C LEU A 239 0.20 -15.49 -5.76
N LEU A 240 1.53 -15.53 -5.64
CA LEU A 240 2.30 -14.59 -4.85
C LEU A 240 2.20 -13.16 -5.38
N PHE A 241 2.21 -12.97 -6.69
CA PHE A 241 1.99 -11.67 -7.30
C PHE A 241 0.62 -11.08 -6.94
N TYR A 242 -0.47 -11.86 -7.08
CA TYR A 242 -1.81 -11.38 -6.71
C TYR A 242 -1.94 -11.14 -5.21
N ALA A 243 -1.39 -12.03 -4.37
CA ALA A 243 -1.33 -11.84 -2.92
C ALA A 243 -0.59 -10.54 -2.54
N ASN A 244 0.49 -10.21 -3.26
CA ASN A 244 1.20 -8.94 -3.13
C ASN A 244 0.30 -7.73 -3.45
N LEU A 245 -0.50 -7.78 -4.53
CA LEU A 245 -1.43 -6.68 -4.85
C LEU A 245 -2.42 -6.38 -3.70
N HIS A 246 -2.81 -7.42 -2.95
CA HIS A 246 -3.67 -7.30 -1.77
C HIS A 246 -2.89 -7.10 -0.46
N ARG A 247 -1.55 -7.19 -0.50
CA ARG A 247 -0.63 -7.19 0.66
C ARG A 247 -1.02 -8.19 1.75
N ARG A 248 -1.59 -9.34 1.35
CA ARG A 248 -2.07 -10.38 2.27
C ARG A 248 -1.89 -11.75 1.64
N LEU A 249 -1.42 -12.68 2.45
CA LEU A 249 -1.36 -14.10 2.13
C LEU A 249 -1.90 -14.87 3.33
N ASP A 250 -2.77 -15.85 3.08
CA ASP A 250 -3.29 -16.70 4.15
C ASP A 250 -2.13 -17.46 4.83
N PRO A 251 -2.09 -17.57 6.18
CA PRO A 251 -1.00 -18.24 6.86
C PRO A 251 -0.78 -19.70 6.44
N LYS A 252 -1.85 -20.46 6.14
CA LYS A 252 -1.70 -21.85 5.67
C LYS A 252 -1.13 -21.91 4.26
N ALA A 253 -1.56 -20.99 3.40
CA ALA A 253 -1.01 -20.85 2.06
C ALA A 253 0.47 -20.44 2.12
N ALA A 254 0.83 -19.51 3.01
CA ALA A 254 2.21 -19.11 3.23
C ALA A 254 3.08 -20.30 3.65
N GLU A 255 2.64 -21.11 4.61
CA GLU A 255 3.34 -22.32 5.05
C GLU A 255 3.52 -23.32 3.91
N TYR A 256 2.44 -23.60 3.17
CA TYR A 256 2.48 -24.47 1.99
C TYR A 256 3.48 -23.98 0.94
N ILE A 257 3.43 -22.69 0.60
CA ILE A 257 4.33 -22.07 -0.38
C ILE A 257 5.77 -22.14 0.10
N MET A 258 6.07 -21.80 1.36
CA MET A 258 7.44 -21.85 1.89
C MET A 258 8.03 -23.26 1.74
N ARG A 259 7.28 -24.30 2.13
CA ARG A 259 7.70 -25.70 1.97
C ARG A 259 7.93 -26.08 0.51
N ARG A 260 7.02 -25.67 -0.39
CA ARG A 260 7.14 -25.99 -1.81
C ARG A 260 8.36 -25.30 -2.45
N MET A 261 8.61 -24.05 -2.03
CA MET A 261 9.71 -23.23 -2.52
C MET A 261 11.10 -23.72 -2.12
N GLU A 262 11.23 -24.52 -1.05
CA GLU A 262 12.51 -25.16 -0.69
C GLU A 262 13.09 -26.02 -1.82
N THR A 263 12.23 -26.57 -2.68
CA THR A 263 12.65 -27.34 -3.85
C THR A 263 12.69 -26.50 -5.13
N LEU A 264 11.73 -25.59 -5.32
CA LEU A 264 11.55 -24.87 -6.58
C LEU A 264 12.50 -23.69 -6.77
N VAL A 265 13.05 -23.11 -5.69
CA VAL A 265 13.96 -21.94 -5.81
C VAL A 265 15.21 -22.25 -6.63
N ILE A 266 15.68 -23.51 -6.62
CA ILE A 266 16.89 -23.91 -7.35
C ILE A 266 16.72 -23.68 -8.85
N ASP A 267 15.53 -24.00 -9.38
CA ASP A 267 15.17 -23.92 -10.80
C ASP A 267 14.62 -22.55 -11.21
N MET A 268 14.67 -21.55 -10.33
CA MET A 268 14.29 -20.18 -10.65
C MET A 268 15.43 -19.43 -11.34
N ASP A 269 15.12 -18.55 -12.27
CA ASP A 269 16.07 -17.49 -12.60
C ASP A 269 16.06 -16.39 -11.51
N LEU A 270 16.96 -15.41 -11.64
CA LEU A 270 17.05 -14.34 -10.65
C LEU A 270 15.81 -13.44 -10.62
N ASP A 271 15.18 -13.18 -11.76
CA ASP A 271 14.03 -12.28 -11.83
C ASP A 271 12.78 -12.95 -11.23
N GLU A 272 12.56 -14.23 -11.49
CA GLU A 272 11.59 -15.09 -10.80
C GLU A 272 11.83 -15.11 -9.28
N LEU A 273 13.08 -15.29 -8.86
CA LEU A 273 13.46 -15.21 -7.45
C LEU A 273 13.19 -13.81 -6.87
N GLY A 274 13.41 -12.75 -7.65
CA GLY A 274 13.08 -11.38 -7.32
C GLY A 274 11.58 -11.19 -7.04
N VAL A 275 10.71 -11.75 -7.90
CA VAL A 275 9.25 -11.73 -7.71
C VAL A 275 8.83 -12.48 -6.45
N PHE A 276 9.39 -13.67 -6.23
CA PHE A 276 9.16 -14.45 -5.01
C PHE A 276 9.52 -13.63 -3.76
N CYS A 277 10.75 -13.13 -3.69
CA CYS A 277 11.27 -12.35 -2.57
C CYS A 277 10.47 -11.05 -2.34
N MET A 278 10.10 -10.35 -3.42
CA MET A 278 9.27 -9.15 -3.32
C MET A 278 7.92 -9.46 -2.70
N SER A 279 7.28 -10.54 -3.14
CA SER A 279 5.96 -10.93 -2.65
C SER A 279 6.01 -11.28 -1.17
N CYS A 280 6.97 -12.10 -0.74
CA CYS A 280 7.20 -12.42 0.67
C CYS A 280 7.39 -11.16 1.53
N PHE A 281 8.18 -10.19 1.06
CA PHE A 281 8.36 -8.92 1.77
C PHE A 281 7.05 -8.13 1.88
N LYS A 282 6.28 -8.01 0.80
CA LYS A 282 5.04 -7.21 0.76
C LYS A 282 3.87 -7.87 1.49
N THR A 283 3.84 -9.20 1.60
CA THR A 283 2.86 -9.96 2.39
C THR A 283 3.30 -10.19 3.83
N ASN A 284 4.49 -9.68 4.22
CA ASN A 284 5.07 -9.89 5.55
C ASN A 284 5.23 -11.38 5.90
N THR A 285 5.63 -12.17 4.90
CA THR A 285 5.90 -13.60 5.00
C THR A 285 7.41 -13.81 5.13
N LYS A 286 7.84 -14.42 6.24
CA LYS A 286 9.25 -14.74 6.49
C LYS A 286 9.61 -16.07 5.85
N LEU A 287 10.83 -16.15 5.32
CA LEU A 287 11.41 -17.40 4.84
C LEU A 287 11.80 -18.32 6.02
N THR A 288 11.74 -19.63 5.82
CA THR A 288 12.37 -20.62 6.71
C THR A 288 13.88 -20.49 6.64
N ASP A 289 14.62 -20.97 7.65
CA ASP A 289 16.08 -20.89 7.66
C ASP A 289 16.74 -21.58 6.47
N GLN A 290 16.20 -22.76 6.10
CA GLN A 290 16.67 -23.53 4.96
C GLN A 290 16.41 -22.79 3.65
N LEU A 291 15.21 -22.24 3.47
CA LEU A 291 14.87 -21.48 2.27
C LEU A 291 15.70 -20.20 2.18
N LEU A 292 15.88 -19.48 3.30
CA LEU A 292 16.69 -18.27 3.35
C LEU A 292 18.16 -18.55 2.98
N THR A 293 18.72 -19.64 3.50
CA THR A 293 20.07 -20.12 3.14
C THR A 293 20.17 -20.40 1.64
N THR A 294 19.16 -21.07 1.07
CA THR A 294 19.09 -21.40 -0.36
C THR A 294 18.99 -20.14 -1.23
N VAL A 295 18.13 -19.19 -0.85
CA VAL A 295 17.98 -17.90 -1.53
C VAL A 295 19.29 -17.12 -1.53
N ILE A 296 19.99 -17.05 -0.39
CA ILE A 296 21.29 -16.36 -0.29
C ILE A 296 22.33 -17.06 -1.17
N GLY A 297 22.47 -18.39 -1.06
CA GLY A 297 23.44 -19.16 -1.84
C GLY A 297 23.24 -19.01 -3.35
N LYS A 298 21.99 -19.13 -3.80
CA LYS A 298 21.64 -18.90 -5.21
C LYS A 298 21.93 -17.46 -5.65
N SER A 299 21.58 -16.49 -4.82
CA SER A 299 21.86 -15.08 -5.11
C SER A 299 23.35 -14.78 -5.23
N ILE A 300 24.21 -15.44 -4.43
CA ILE A 300 25.67 -15.29 -4.53
C ILE A 300 26.18 -15.87 -5.86
N SER A 301 25.69 -17.05 -6.23
CA SER A 301 26.07 -17.77 -7.44
C SER A 301 25.70 -17.00 -8.71
N ASP A 302 24.45 -16.54 -8.79
CA ASP A 302 23.87 -16.15 -10.07
C ASP A 302 23.94 -14.63 -10.29
N VAL A 303 24.12 -13.81 -9.24
CA VAL A 303 24.07 -12.34 -9.38
C VAL A 303 25.26 -11.79 -10.17
N SER A 304 24.94 -10.91 -11.11
CA SER A 304 25.86 -10.27 -12.03
C SER A 304 25.56 -8.76 -12.18
N ASP A 305 26.42 -8.04 -12.91
CA ASP A 305 26.21 -6.63 -13.22
C ASP A 305 24.93 -6.41 -14.04
N GLU A 306 24.55 -7.38 -14.88
CA GLU A 306 23.37 -7.35 -15.73
C GLU A 306 22.06 -7.61 -14.98
N THR A 307 22.14 -8.10 -13.72
CA THR A 307 20.95 -8.38 -12.92
C THR A 307 20.12 -7.10 -12.72
N ASN A 308 18.80 -7.21 -12.81
CA ASN A 308 17.91 -6.08 -12.59
C ASN A 308 18.06 -5.51 -11.16
N GLY A 309 18.16 -4.18 -11.03
CA GLY A 309 18.26 -3.53 -9.71
C GLY A 309 17.06 -3.83 -8.80
N MET A 310 15.87 -3.99 -9.38
CA MET A 310 14.65 -4.35 -8.66
C MET A 310 14.72 -5.76 -8.08
N THR A 311 15.32 -6.69 -8.82
CA THR A 311 15.59 -8.06 -8.39
C THR A 311 16.54 -8.06 -7.20
N ARG A 312 17.71 -7.42 -7.31
CA ARG A 312 18.67 -7.29 -6.21
C ARG A 312 18.02 -6.69 -4.97
N THR A 313 17.33 -5.56 -5.14
CA THR A 313 16.61 -4.87 -4.05
C THR A 313 15.57 -5.77 -3.39
N SER A 314 14.78 -6.53 -4.17
CA SER A 314 13.71 -7.39 -3.65
C SER A 314 14.27 -8.56 -2.84
N ILE A 315 15.33 -9.19 -3.35
CA ILE A 315 16.06 -10.24 -2.64
C ILE A 315 16.65 -9.69 -1.33
N THR A 316 17.36 -8.56 -1.37
CA THR A 316 17.94 -7.94 -0.16
C THR A 316 16.88 -7.59 0.88
N LYS A 317 15.72 -7.05 0.45
CA LYS A 317 14.58 -6.76 1.34
C LYS A 317 14.05 -8.03 1.99
N CYS A 318 13.89 -9.11 1.24
CA CYS A 318 13.38 -10.38 1.74
C CYS A 318 14.34 -11.03 2.74
N ILE A 319 15.64 -11.03 2.43
CA ILE A 319 16.69 -11.51 3.34
C ILE A 319 16.64 -10.72 4.65
N ARG A 320 16.65 -9.39 4.57
CA ARG A 320 16.57 -8.52 5.75
C ARG A 320 15.30 -8.74 6.57
N HIS A 321 14.18 -8.99 5.92
CA HIS A 321 12.90 -9.23 6.58
C HIS A 321 12.85 -10.58 7.33
N SER A 322 13.49 -11.60 6.76
CA SER A 322 13.51 -12.95 7.31
C SER A 322 14.66 -13.17 8.30
N TYR A 323 15.69 -12.31 8.25
CA TYR A 323 16.81 -12.32 9.18
C TYR A 323 16.33 -12.17 10.63
N HIS A 324 16.88 -12.99 11.52
CA HIS A 324 16.68 -12.90 12.96
C HIS A 324 17.96 -13.24 13.71
N PHE A 325 18.21 -12.61 14.85
CA PHE A 325 19.40 -12.84 15.66
C PHE A 325 19.00 -13.56 16.97
N PRO A 326 19.80 -14.50 17.51
CA PRO A 326 21.07 -15.03 16.98
C PRO A 326 20.84 -16.04 15.87
N ILE A 327 21.71 -16.02 14.87
CA ILE A 327 21.66 -16.94 13.73
C ILE A 327 22.91 -17.83 13.75
N HIS A 328 22.79 -19.03 13.18
CA HIS A 328 23.90 -19.98 13.03
C HIS A 328 25.11 -19.36 12.31
N SER A 329 26.33 -19.70 12.74
CA SER A 329 27.59 -19.18 12.18
C SER A 329 27.73 -19.32 10.67
N HIS A 330 27.17 -20.39 10.09
CA HIS A 330 27.15 -20.65 8.65
C HIS A 330 26.48 -19.51 7.87
N PHE A 331 25.31 -19.07 8.34
CA PHE A 331 24.56 -18.00 7.71
C PHE A 331 25.32 -16.67 7.72
N ARG A 332 26.04 -16.38 8.81
CA ARG A 332 26.84 -15.14 8.92
C ARG A 332 27.92 -15.08 7.85
N SER A 333 28.54 -16.22 7.54
CA SER A 333 29.54 -16.33 6.46
C SER A 333 28.92 -16.07 5.09
N GLN A 334 27.80 -16.74 4.77
CA GLN A 334 27.11 -16.54 3.50
C GLN A 334 26.56 -15.13 3.34
N LEU A 335 26.01 -14.55 4.41
CA LEU A 335 25.54 -13.18 4.42
C LEU A 335 26.68 -12.20 4.11
N GLY A 336 27.87 -12.43 4.69
CA GLY A 336 29.07 -11.66 4.38
C GLY A 336 29.42 -11.72 2.88
N GLN A 337 29.49 -12.93 2.32
CA GLN A 337 29.77 -13.14 0.89
C GLN A 337 28.74 -12.45 -0.02
N TYR A 338 27.45 -12.55 0.31
CA TYR A 338 26.38 -11.88 -0.42
C TYR A 338 26.53 -10.36 -0.41
N ILE A 339 26.84 -9.79 0.76
CA ILE A 339 27.07 -8.35 0.91
C ILE A 339 28.28 -7.92 0.09
N ASP A 340 29.40 -8.62 0.20
CA ASP A 340 30.65 -8.26 -0.51
C ASP A 340 30.47 -8.34 -2.02
N LYS A 341 29.79 -9.39 -2.50
CA LYS A 341 29.42 -9.54 -3.92
C LYS A 341 28.55 -8.37 -4.38
N LEU A 342 27.50 -8.03 -3.62
CA LEU A 342 26.63 -6.92 -4.01
C LEU A 342 27.30 -5.55 -3.87
N LYS A 343 28.23 -5.34 -2.94
CA LYS A 343 29.03 -4.10 -2.85
C LYS A 343 29.81 -3.87 -4.16
N GLN A 344 30.40 -4.93 -4.73
CA GLN A 344 31.14 -4.85 -5.98
C GLN A 344 30.24 -4.49 -7.17
N LEU A 345 29.03 -5.07 -7.23
CA LEU A 345 28.11 -4.89 -8.37
C LEU A 345 27.21 -3.64 -8.24
N SER A 346 26.93 -3.18 -7.03
CA SER A 346 25.95 -2.12 -6.75
C SER A 346 26.57 -0.73 -6.62
N THR A 347 27.75 -0.51 -7.22
CA THR A 347 28.48 0.75 -7.12
C THR A 347 27.65 1.95 -7.55
N ASN A 348 26.67 1.79 -8.44
CA ASN A 348 25.78 2.87 -8.90
C ASN A 348 24.32 2.80 -8.40
N ASP A 349 23.88 1.69 -7.80
CA ASP A 349 22.47 1.51 -7.36
C ASP A 349 22.27 2.00 -5.93
N THR A 350 21.64 3.16 -5.77
CA THR A 350 21.37 3.80 -4.47
C THR A 350 20.41 3.00 -3.60
N ILE A 351 19.33 2.46 -4.18
CA ILE A 351 18.27 1.76 -3.45
C ILE A 351 18.80 0.44 -2.89
N THR A 352 19.52 -0.33 -3.72
CA THR A 352 20.15 -1.57 -3.27
C THR A 352 21.18 -1.29 -2.18
N SER A 353 22.00 -0.24 -2.33
CA SER A 353 23.00 0.18 -1.32
C SER A 353 22.35 0.49 0.04
N THR A 354 21.24 1.25 0.06
CA THR A 354 20.49 1.54 1.31
C THR A 354 19.97 0.27 1.97
N HIS A 355 19.46 -0.68 1.19
CA HIS A 355 18.95 -1.95 1.75
C HIS A 355 20.06 -2.88 2.24
N LEU A 356 21.22 -2.87 1.59
CA LEU A 356 22.43 -3.56 2.07
C LEU A 356 22.90 -2.98 3.40
N LEU A 357 22.99 -1.65 3.49
CA LEU A 357 23.38 -0.97 4.72
C LEU A 357 22.43 -1.32 5.87
N HIS A 358 21.12 -1.32 5.60
CA HIS A 358 20.11 -1.73 6.58
C HIS A 358 20.24 -3.20 6.98
N LEU A 359 20.55 -4.10 6.04
CA LEU A 359 20.81 -5.51 6.34
C LEU A 359 22.02 -5.67 7.27
N LYS A 360 23.12 -4.94 7.03
CA LYS A 360 24.30 -4.94 7.90
C LYS A 360 23.99 -4.43 9.30
N CYS A 361 23.21 -3.36 9.40
CA CYS A 361 22.74 -2.82 10.67
C CYS A 361 21.94 -3.86 11.48
N MET A 362 21.00 -4.58 10.83
CA MET A 362 20.25 -5.68 11.47
C MET A 362 21.14 -6.86 11.85
N ALA A 363 22.20 -7.12 11.08
CA ALA A 363 23.18 -8.15 11.40
C ALA A 363 24.21 -7.70 12.45
N HIS A 364 24.13 -6.47 12.95
CA HIS A 364 25.10 -5.86 13.85
C HIS A 364 26.54 -5.88 13.32
N VAL A 365 26.70 -5.74 12.00
CA VAL A 365 28.00 -5.68 11.33
C VAL A 365 28.27 -4.26 10.88
N CYS A 366 29.29 -3.63 11.45
CA CYS A 366 29.76 -2.31 11.01
C CYS A 366 30.56 -2.46 9.70
N ASP A 367 30.28 -1.60 8.72
CA ASP A 367 31.02 -1.49 7.46
C ASP A 367 31.15 -0.03 7.10
N LYS A 368 32.32 0.52 7.45
CA LYS A 368 32.60 1.93 7.28
C LYS A 368 32.54 2.34 5.80
N GLU A 369 33.13 1.55 4.92
CA GLU A 369 33.16 1.84 3.47
C GLU A 369 31.75 1.90 2.87
N LEU A 370 30.87 0.96 3.22
CA LEU A 370 29.49 0.98 2.74
C LEU A 370 28.71 2.17 3.30
N MET A 371 28.95 2.55 4.56
CA MET A 371 28.36 3.73 5.18
C MET A 371 28.82 5.01 4.48
N ASP A 372 30.13 5.20 4.32
CA ASP A 372 30.75 6.33 3.62
C ASP A 372 30.18 6.44 2.21
N HIS A 373 30.21 5.34 1.44
CA HIS A 373 29.72 5.29 0.06
C HIS A 373 28.22 5.61 -0.07
N THR A 374 27.40 5.06 0.82
CA THR A 374 25.94 5.32 0.80
C THR A 374 25.64 6.76 1.20
N PHE A 375 26.38 7.31 2.17
CA PHE A 375 26.24 8.68 2.61
C PHE A 375 26.71 9.68 1.54
N ASP A 376 27.83 9.41 0.87
CA ASP A 376 28.35 10.24 -0.22
C ASP A 376 27.36 10.28 -1.39
N LYS A 377 26.78 9.15 -1.78
CA LYS A 377 25.69 9.11 -2.77
C LYS A 377 24.47 9.92 -2.37
N LEU A 378 24.08 9.84 -1.09
CA LEU A 378 22.98 10.62 -0.56
C LEU A 378 23.30 12.12 -0.62
N TYR A 379 24.53 12.51 -0.29
CA TYR A 379 25.00 13.88 -0.39
C TYR A 379 25.03 14.38 -1.85
N ASP A 380 25.54 13.57 -2.78
CA ASP A 380 25.66 13.95 -4.19
C ASP A 380 24.30 14.16 -4.87
N ASN A 381 23.29 13.37 -4.50
CA ASN A 381 21.94 13.49 -5.07
C ASN A 381 20.82 13.13 -4.08
N PRO A 382 20.48 14.01 -3.11
CA PRO A 382 19.46 13.74 -2.11
C PRO A 382 18.07 13.48 -2.72
N GLN A 383 17.77 14.13 -3.85
CA GLN A 383 16.47 14.05 -4.54
C GLN A 383 16.23 12.68 -5.21
N ALA A 384 17.29 11.92 -5.47
CA ALA A 384 17.17 10.54 -5.97
C ALA A 384 16.66 9.56 -4.90
N PHE A 385 16.70 9.94 -3.62
CA PHE A 385 16.25 9.12 -2.52
C PHE A 385 14.81 9.46 -2.13
N ARG A 386 14.01 8.43 -1.84
CA ARG A 386 12.74 8.65 -1.16
C ARG A 386 13.03 9.03 0.29
N LEU A 387 12.19 9.86 0.88
CA LEU A 387 12.36 10.31 2.27
C LEU A 387 12.54 9.15 3.28
N LYS A 388 11.81 8.04 3.09
CA LYS A 388 11.95 6.83 3.90
C LYS A 388 13.31 6.13 3.73
N ASP A 389 13.95 6.24 2.57
CA ASP A 389 15.26 5.64 2.33
C ASP A 389 16.34 6.51 3.00
N ILE A 390 16.21 7.84 2.94
CA ILE A 390 17.05 8.80 3.68
C ILE A 390 16.97 8.54 5.19
N GLU A 391 15.77 8.35 5.73
CA GLU A 391 15.55 7.95 7.13
C GLU A 391 16.34 6.68 7.47
N ARG A 392 16.32 5.66 6.60
CA ARG A 392 17.03 4.41 6.85
C ARG A 392 18.54 4.56 6.77
N VAL A 393 19.06 5.44 5.91
CA VAL A 393 20.49 5.75 5.88
C VAL A 393 20.92 6.37 7.22
N PHE A 394 20.28 7.45 7.66
CA PHE A 394 20.60 8.09 8.95
C PHE A 394 20.40 7.16 10.14
N MET A 395 19.38 6.31 10.13
CA MET A 395 19.21 5.26 11.14
C MET A 395 20.46 4.39 11.25
N CYS A 396 20.96 3.87 10.13
CA CYS A 396 22.12 2.99 10.12
C CYS A 396 23.40 3.72 10.57
N LEU A 397 23.60 4.96 10.12
CA LEU A 397 24.75 5.79 10.53
C LEU A 397 24.71 6.05 12.05
N SER A 398 23.55 6.39 12.59
CA SER A 398 23.37 6.60 14.04
C SER A 398 23.61 5.34 14.86
N TYR A 399 23.21 4.16 14.34
CA TYR A 399 23.37 2.89 15.03
C TYR A 399 24.83 2.57 15.35
N PHE A 400 25.75 2.96 14.48
CA PHE A 400 27.18 2.75 14.64
C PHE A 400 27.95 4.01 15.07
N SER A 401 27.25 5.09 15.43
CA SER A 401 27.86 6.39 15.77
C SER A 401 28.87 6.84 14.71
N HIS A 402 28.50 6.67 13.44
CA HIS A 402 29.40 6.93 12.33
C HIS A 402 29.70 8.43 12.20
N GLU A 403 30.98 8.77 12.03
CA GLU A 403 31.44 10.15 11.89
C GLU A 403 31.00 10.72 10.54
N LEU A 404 30.34 11.88 10.55
CA LEU A 404 29.83 12.54 9.35
C LEU A 404 30.51 13.89 9.18
N ASP A 405 30.73 14.29 7.93
CA ASP A 405 31.09 15.68 7.60
C ASP A 405 29.90 16.60 7.89
N PRO A 406 30.00 17.53 8.86
CA PRO A 406 28.90 18.41 9.24
C PRO A 406 28.37 19.24 8.07
N LYS A 407 29.22 19.62 7.10
CA LYS A 407 28.81 20.41 5.94
C LYS A 407 27.93 19.59 4.99
N LYS A 408 28.25 18.31 4.79
CA LYS A 408 27.42 17.41 3.98
C LYS A 408 26.06 17.18 4.62
N VAL A 409 26.03 16.99 5.95
CA VAL A 409 24.78 16.83 6.69
C VAL A 409 23.92 18.08 6.63
N GLU A 410 24.52 19.26 6.80
CA GLU A 410 23.83 20.54 6.70
C GLU A 410 23.21 20.73 5.30
N TYR A 411 23.95 20.42 4.24
CA TYR A 411 23.44 20.45 2.86
C TYR A 411 22.23 19.51 2.68
N ILE A 412 22.32 18.24 3.11
CA ILE A 412 21.21 17.28 3.02
C ILE A 412 20.00 17.81 3.80
N CYS A 413 20.19 18.36 4.99
CA CYS A 413 19.11 18.92 5.79
C CYS A 413 18.46 20.15 5.15
N HIS A 414 19.27 21.00 4.49
CA HIS A 414 18.78 22.13 3.72
C HIS A 414 17.94 21.66 2.52
N GLU A 415 18.38 20.63 1.82
CA GLU A 415 17.63 20.02 0.72
C GLU A 415 16.29 19.42 1.18
N LEU A 416 16.29 18.70 2.31
CA LEU A 416 15.08 18.17 2.94
C LEU A 416 14.09 19.28 3.33
N HIS A 417 14.59 20.39 3.86
CA HIS A 417 13.76 21.54 4.22
C HIS A 417 13.18 22.24 2.99
N THR A 418 14.01 22.57 2.00
CA THR A 418 13.61 23.30 0.78
C THR A 418 12.61 22.50 -0.04
N ASN A 419 12.75 21.18 -0.06
CA ASN A 419 11.90 20.28 -0.82
C ASN A 419 10.85 19.58 0.05
N ALA A 420 10.53 20.10 1.24
CA ALA A 420 9.57 19.47 2.14
C ALA A 420 8.22 19.20 1.43
N ASP A 421 7.73 20.12 0.60
CA ASP A 421 6.50 19.91 -0.18
C ASP A 421 6.65 18.84 -1.27
N HIS A 422 7.84 18.71 -1.88
CA HIS A 422 8.17 17.73 -2.92
C HIS A 422 8.41 16.32 -2.37
N PHE A 423 9.02 16.18 -1.19
CA PHE A 423 9.30 14.89 -0.54
C PHE A 423 8.06 14.11 -0.10
N GLN A 424 6.87 14.53 -0.53
CA GLN A 424 5.59 14.06 -0.01
C GLN A 424 5.65 14.08 1.52
N THR A 425 6.24 15.12 2.13
CA THR A 425 6.42 15.20 3.59
C THR A 425 5.09 15.05 4.32
N TYR A 426 3.98 15.41 3.69
CA TYR A 426 2.64 15.20 4.23
C TYR A 426 2.14 13.75 4.17
N GLN A 427 2.75 12.89 3.37
CA GLN A 427 2.46 11.45 3.32
C GLN A 427 3.33 10.67 4.32
N LEU A 428 4.57 11.08 4.56
CA LEU A 428 5.51 10.40 5.47
C LEU A 428 6.22 11.34 6.48
N PRO A 429 5.47 12.17 7.22
CA PRO A 429 6.07 13.19 8.09
C PRO A 429 6.88 12.62 9.26
N HIS A 430 6.57 11.41 9.68
CA HIS A 430 7.32 10.70 10.73
C HIS A 430 8.77 10.45 10.31
N CYS A 431 9.06 10.28 9.01
CA CYS A 431 10.42 10.06 8.55
C CYS A 431 11.33 11.26 8.86
N LEU A 432 10.83 12.50 8.78
CA LEU A 432 11.63 13.70 9.13
C LEU A 432 11.97 13.75 10.62
N LEU A 433 11.01 13.48 11.50
CA LEU A 433 11.29 13.40 12.93
C LEU A 433 12.23 12.24 13.26
N SER A 434 12.08 11.09 12.61
CA SER A 434 13.03 9.99 12.74
C SER A 434 14.44 10.41 12.33
N ILE A 435 14.60 11.10 11.19
CA ILE A 435 15.90 11.64 10.73
C ILE A 435 16.50 12.55 11.80
N LEU A 436 15.72 13.50 12.33
CA LEU A 436 16.17 14.41 13.39
C LEU A 436 16.61 13.65 14.66
N ARG A 437 15.91 12.57 15.03
CA ARG A 437 16.30 11.71 16.16
C ARG A 437 17.63 11.00 15.91
N TYR A 438 17.82 10.46 14.71
CA TYR A 438 19.07 9.79 14.35
C TYR A 438 20.24 10.78 14.31
N LEU A 439 20.01 11.99 13.83
CA LEU A 439 20.99 13.07 13.87
C LEU A 439 21.31 13.51 15.31
N ALA A 440 20.32 13.57 16.20
CA ALA A 440 20.56 13.89 17.61
C ALA A 440 21.40 12.81 18.32
N ILE A 441 21.24 11.53 17.99
CA ILE A 441 22.14 10.45 18.46
C ILE A 441 23.58 10.72 18.02
N LEU A 442 23.76 11.24 16.80
CA LEU A 442 25.06 11.69 16.26
C LEU A 442 25.49 13.08 16.75
N GLN A 443 24.76 13.68 17.70
CA GLN A 443 25.01 15.02 18.26
C GLN A 443 24.91 16.17 17.24
N ILE A 444 24.09 15.99 16.18
CA ILE A 444 23.86 16.97 15.12
C ILE A 444 22.41 17.50 15.22
N TYR A 445 22.26 18.83 15.25
CA TYR A 445 20.96 19.50 15.46
C TYR A 445 20.70 20.52 14.34
N PRO A 446 20.16 20.10 13.18
CA PRO A 446 19.98 20.99 12.03
C PRO A 446 18.85 22.00 12.31
N LYS A 447 19.22 23.24 12.61
CA LYS A 447 18.33 24.29 13.13
C LYS A 447 17.11 24.56 12.26
N LEU A 448 17.28 24.70 10.94
CA LEU A 448 16.17 24.99 10.02
C LEU A 448 15.14 23.85 10.00
N LEU A 449 15.62 22.61 9.93
CA LEU A 449 14.75 21.44 9.87
C LEU A 449 14.05 21.19 11.21
N LEU A 450 14.73 21.41 12.34
CA LEU A 450 14.13 21.36 13.68
C LEU A 450 13.01 22.40 13.82
N ARG A 451 13.27 23.66 13.48
CA ARG A 451 12.27 24.73 13.54
C ARG A 451 11.03 24.41 12.69
N HIS A 452 11.24 23.88 11.48
CA HIS A 452 10.14 23.44 10.63
C HIS A 452 9.31 22.31 11.26
N CYS A 453 9.97 21.28 11.79
CA CYS A 453 9.28 20.13 12.38
C CYS A 453 8.53 20.44 13.68
N PHE A 454 8.94 21.50 14.38
CA PHE A 454 8.32 21.98 15.63
C PHE A 454 7.32 23.12 15.39
N GLU A 455 7.18 23.60 14.16
CA GLU A 455 6.20 24.64 13.83
C GLU A 455 4.78 24.14 14.14
N PRO A 456 3.93 24.96 14.81
CA PRO A 456 2.56 24.56 15.14
C PRO A 456 1.75 24.09 13.94
N SER A 457 1.98 24.68 12.76
CA SER A 457 1.30 24.31 11.51
C SER A 457 1.67 22.90 11.05
N PHE A 458 2.96 22.53 11.13
CA PHE A 458 3.48 21.21 10.81
C PHE A 458 2.96 20.15 11.80
N VAL A 459 3.08 20.42 13.11
CA VAL A 459 2.58 19.54 14.17
C VAL A 459 1.07 19.32 14.05
N ALA A 460 0.29 20.38 13.83
CA ALA A 460 -1.16 20.30 13.65
C ALA A 460 -1.55 19.48 12.43
N LYS A 461 -0.79 19.60 11.34
CA LYS A 461 -1.05 18.86 10.11
C LYS A 461 -0.81 17.37 10.33
N ILE A 462 0.25 16.98 11.03
CA ILE A 462 0.68 15.58 11.11
C ILE A 462 -0.09 14.79 12.17
N THR A 463 -0.43 15.44 13.29
CA THR A 463 -1.24 14.84 14.35
C THR A 463 -2.61 14.37 13.85
N LYS A 464 -3.08 14.86 12.69
CA LYS A 464 -4.29 14.37 12.02
C LYS A 464 -4.11 12.98 11.38
N TYR A 465 -2.91 12.62 10.93
CA TYR A 465 -2.65 11.42 10.10
C TYR A 465 -2.03 10.24 10.85
N SER A 466 -1.13 10.48 11.81
CA SER A 466 -0.45 9.42 12.57
C SER A 466 -0.36 9.81 14.04
N ARG A 467 -1.29 9.30 14.86
CA ARG A 467 -1.54 9.89 16.18
C ARG A 467 -0.51 9.51 17.24
N LEU A 468 -0.15 8.24 17.38
CA LEU A 468 0.64 7.79 18.54
C LEU A 468 2.15 7.80 18.29
N ASP A 469 2.61 7.25 17.17
CA ASP A 469 4.06 7.13 16.91
C ASP A 469 4.72 8.49 16.70
N PHE A 470 4.05 9.40 15.98
CA PHE A 470 4.52 10.77 15.80
C PHE A 470 4.62 11.53 17.12
N GLN A 471 3.60 11.44 17.99
CA GLN A 471 3.63 12.10 19.30
C GLN A 471 4.81 11.61 20.15
N ARG A 472 5.08 10.31 20.13
CA ARG A 472 6.25 9.74 20.82
C ARG A 472 7.54 10.31 20.26
N GLN A 473 7.69 10.34 18.94
CA GLN A 473 8.89 10.90 18.30
C GLN A 473 9.07 12.39 18.60
N LEU A 474 8.00 13.18 18.52
CA LEU A 474 8.03 14.61 18.82
C LEU A 474 8.38 14.88 20.28
N LEU A 475 7.77 14.14 21.21
CA LEU A 475 8.08 14.24 22.63
C LEU A 475 9.53 13.83 22.91
N THR A 476 10.01 12.74 22.31
CA THR A 476 11.42 12.33 22.43
C THR A 476 12.34 13.47 21.98
N MET A 477 12.10 14.04 20.80
CA MET A 477 12.91 15.17 20.33
C MET A 477 12.80 16.40 21.23
N ASN A 478 11.60 16.74 21.71
CA ASN A 478 11.40 17.86 22.61
C ASN A 478 12.20 17.69 23.91
N THR A 479 12.16 16.49 24.50
CA THR A 479 12.95 16.16 25.68
C THR A 479 14.45 16.23 25.39
N THR A 480 14.90 15.64 24.28
CA THR A 480 16.31 15.69 23.85
C THR A 480 16.81 17.12 23.73
N LEU A 481 16.08 18.00 23.03
CA LEU A 481 16.45 19.41 22.90
C LEU A 481 16.44 20.14 24.25
N SER A 482 15.47 19.87 25.12
CA SER A 482 15.38 20.50 26.44
C SER A 482 16.53 20.11 27.38
N ILE A 483 17.15 18.95 27.17
CA ILE A 483 18.26 18.46 27.99
C ILE A 483 19.60 18.89 27.36
N GLU A 484 19.77 18.67 26.06
CA GLU A 484 21.08 18.75 25.41
C GLU A 484 21.36 20.11 24.75
N ARG A 485 20.32 20.89 24.42
CA ARG A 485 20.42 22.13 23.63
C ARG A 485 19.37 23.19 24.01
N TYR A 486 19.02 23.31 25.29
CA TYR A 486 17.97 24.25 25.75
C TYR A 486 18.27 25.71 25.39
N GLU A 487 19.52 26.14 25.52
CA GLU A 487 19.92 27.52 25.23
C GLU A 487 19.71 27.90 23.75
N GLU A 488 19.81 26.94 22.84
CA GLU A 488 19.68 27.18 21.40
C GLU A 488 18.24 27.02 20.89
N PHE A 489 17.47 26.08 21.48
CA PHE A 489 16.16 25.67 20.96
C PHE A 489 15.01 25.84 21.96
N GLY A 490 15.24 26.49 23.10
CA GLY A 490 14.21 26.72 24.13
C GLY A 490 12.98 27.45 23.60
N ASP A 491 13.14 28.27 22.56
CA ASP A 491 12.08 29.03 21.87
C ASP A 491 11.11 28.14 21.07
N ILE A 492 11.54 26.97 20.61
CA ILE A 492 10.74 26.07 19.79
C ILE A 492 10.20 24.86 20.54
N LEU A 493 10.55 24.69 21.82
CA LEU A 493 10.05 23.58 22.61
C LEU A 493 8.53 23.66 22.74
N VAL A 494 7.86 22.55 22.44
CA VAL A 494 6.43 22.41 22.66
C VAL A 494 6.22 21.97 24.10
N ASP A 495 5.24 22.58 24.78
CA ASP A 495 4.80 22.11 26.10
C ASP A 495 4.48 20.59 26.02
N PRO A 496 5.20 19.73 26.78
CA PRO A 496 4.97 18.29 26.78
C PRO A 496 3.52 17.91 27.10
N GLN A 497 2.86 18.68 27.96
CA GLN A 497 1.44 18.48 28.26
C GLN A 497 0.58 18.82 27.04
N ARG A 498 0.92 19.87 26.29
CA ARG A 498 0.25 20.17 25.00
C ARG A 498 0.54 19.11 23.94
N VAL A 499 1.71 18.50 23.87
CA VAL A 499 1.99 17.38 22.93
C VAL A 499 1.11 16.16 23.27
N TYR A 500 0.98 15.83 24.56
CA TYR A 500 0.12 14.73 25.03
C TYR A 500 -1.37 15.05 24.89
N CYS A 501 -1.77 16.29 25.16
CA CYS A 501 -3.14 16.79 25.08
C CYS A 501 -3.56 17.23 23.68
N TYR A 502 -2.64 17.37 22.71
CA TYR A 502 -2.95 17.84 21.34
C TYR A 502 -4.03 16.98 20.69
N HIS A 503 -4.01 15.68 20.98
CA HIS A 503 -5.06 14.76 20.56
C HIS A 503 -6.43 15.07 21.19
N ARG A 504 -6.45 15.40 22.48
CA ARG A 504 -7.69 15.78 23.19
C ARG A 504 -8.20 17.16 22.76
N TRP A 505 -7.29 18.08 22.42
CA TRP A 505 -7.59 19.44 21.98
C TRP A 505 -8.19 19.48 20.57
N ILE A 506 -7.57 18.82 19.57
CA ILE A 506 -8.17 18.69 18.22
C ILE A 506 -9.54 18.00 18.28
N LEU A 507 -9.69 16.94 19.09
CA LEU A 507 -10.99 16.27 19.26
C LEU A 507 -12.04 17.15 19.95
N ALA A 508 -11.62 18.18 20.70
CA ALA A 508 -12.51 19.15 21.31
C ALA A 508 -12.93 20.23 20.30
N GLU A 509 -12.01 20.75 19.48
CA GLU A 509 -12.30 21.71 18.41
C GLU A 509 -13.16 21.12 17.28
N GLU A 510 -12.87 19.89 16.82
CA GLU A 510 -13.68 19.22 15.78
C GLU A 510 -15.11 18.89 16.26
N LYS A 511 -15.36 18.85 17.59
CA LYS A 511 -16.70 18.64 18.15
C LYS A 511 -17.46 19.92 18.43
N GLN A 512 -16.80 21.07 18.47
CA GLN A 512 -17.47 22.37 18.53
C GLN A 512 -18.11 22.74 17.18
N SER A 513 -17.75 22.05 16.09
CA SER A 513 -18.32 22.25 14.74
C SER A 513 -19.42 21.25 14.35
N ILE A 514 -19.86 20.35 15.25
CA ILE A 514 -20.96 19.40 15.03
C ILE A 514 -22.15 19.72 15.96
N PRO A 515 -23.39 19.86 15.47
CA PRO A 515 -24.54 20.24 16.29
C PRO A 515 -24.81 19.32 17.48
N HIS A 516 -25.16 19.94 18.59
CA HIS A 516 -25.31 19.37 19.92
C HIS A 516 -26.43 18.33 20.06
N THR A 517 -26.14 17.04 19.90
CA THR A 517 -27.02 15.97 20.43
C THR A 517 -26.24 14.71 20.79
N THR A 518 -25.70 14.58 22.01
CA THR A 518 -25.73 13.31 22.79
C THR A 518 -25.06 13.39 24.17
N ARG A 519 -25.56 12.53 25.08
CA ARG A 519 -25.28 12.33 26.53
C ARG A 519 -23.81 12.25 27.01
N ARG A 520 -22.79 12.36 26.14
CA ARG A 520 -21.36 12.31 26.52
C ARG A 520 -20.79 13.62 27.11
N HIS A 521 -21.59 14.70 27.20
CA HIS A 521 -21.12 16.01 27.69
C HIS A 521 -20.82 16.09 29.20
N LYS A 522 -21.42 15.23 30.04
CA LYS A 522 -21.20 15.33 31.50
C LYS A 522 -19.79 14.93 31.94
N SER A 523 -19.13 14.00 31.24
CA SER A 523 -17.74 13.64 31.56
C SER A 523 -16.72 14.67 31.06
N LEU A 524 -17.03 15.38 29.98
CA LEU A 524 -16.13 16.38 29.38
C LEU A 524 -16.12 17.71 30.14
N ASN A 525 -17.26 18.16 30.70
CA ASN A 525 -17.29 19.32 31.59
C ASN A 525 -16.49 19.09 32.88
N THR A 526 -16.45 17.87 33.39
CA THR A 526 -15.60 17.51 34.53
C THR A 526 -14.12 17.60 34.16
N ILE A 527 -13.74 17.16 32.95
CA ILE A 527 -12.36 17.21 32.46
C ILE A 527 -11.91 18.65 32.18
N TYR A 528 -12.78 19.49 31.61
CA TYR A 528 -12.47 20.91 31.36
C TYR A 528 -12.23 21.68 32.66
N ARG A 529 -12.98 21.34 33.73
CA ARG A 529 -12.76 21.88 35.07
C ARG A 529 -11.45 21.42 35.70
N CYS A 530 -11.01 20.18 35.44
CA CYS A 530 -9.70 19.70 35.88
C CYS A 530 -8.55 20.43 35.18
N LEU A 531 -8.66 20.66 33.86
CA LEU A 531 -7.62 21.41 33.12
C LEU A 531 -7.52 22.86 33.60
N GLN A 532 -8.65 23.54 33.82
CA GLN A 532 -8.66 24.90 34.38
C GLN A 532 -8.21 24.97 35.85
N SER A 533 -8.34 23.87 36.61
CA SER A 533 -7.80 23.82 37.97
C SER A 533 -6.30 23.58 37.97
N ASP A 534 -5.79 22.78 37.04
CA ASP A 534 -4.35 22.52 36.90
C ASP A 534 -3.60 23.75 36.34
N GLU A 535 -4.23 24.52 35.43
CA GLU A 535 -3.71 25.81 34.93
C GLU A 535 -3.61 26.84 36.06
N ARG A 536 -4.67 27.01 36.86
CA ARG A 536 -4.64 27.89 38.05
C ARG A 536 -3.63 27.45 39.10
N ARG A 537 -3.45 26.13 39.27
CA ARG A 537 -2.50 25.59 40.23
C ARG A 537 -1.05 25.75 39.75
N ALA A 538 -0.82 25.72 38.43
CA ALA A 538 0.46 26.07 37.83
C ALA A 538 0.77 27.56 38.01
N GLU A 539 -0.20 28.44 37.77
CA GLU A 539 -0.07 29.90 38.00
C GLU A 539 0.23 30.23 39.48
N GLU A 540 -0.46 29.58 40.42
CA GLU A 540 -0.21 29.72 41.87
C GLU A 540 1.18 29.21 42.30
N LEU A 541 1.73 28.21 41.61
CA LEU A 541 3.06 27.64 41.91
C LEU A 541 4.21 28.41 41.25
N THR A 542 3.94 29.14 40.15
CA THR A 542 4.98 29.92 39.45
C THR A 542 5.14 31.34 39.95
N GLY A 543 4.25 31.84 40.82
CA GLY A 543 4.42 33.13 41.51
C GLY A 543 4.79 34.29 40.57
N ALA A 544 4.12 34.37 39.40
CA ALA A 544 4.28 35.41 38.40
C ALA A 544 2.90 35.88 37.92
#